data_AF-A0A815Y6V5-F1
#
_entry.id   AF-A0A815Y6V5-F1
#
_cell.length_a   1.000
_cell.length_b   1.000
_cell.length_c   1.000
_cell.angle_alpha   90.00
_cell.angle_beta   90.00
_cell.angle_gamma   90.00
#
_symmetry.space_group_name_H-M   'P 1'
#
loop_
_entity.id
_entity.type
_entity.pdbx_description
1 polymer ?
#
loop_
_entity_poly.entity_id
_entity_poly.type
_entity_poly.pdbx_seq_one_letter_code
_entity_poly.pdbx_strand_id
1 'polypeptide(L)' 'VFENFTGDNIARQRLIGGEAALWAEFIDGTNSLSRLWPRVSAVAERLWSSIHINNPEDAQFRLDIHRCRML' A
#
# COMPACT_ATOMS: atom_id res chain seq x y z
N VAL A 1 3.11 -2.17 10.88
CA VAL A 1 3.30 -0.70 10.85
C VAL A 1 2.46 -0.01 11.93
N PHE A 2 1.13 -0.15 11.93
CA PHE A 2 0.27 0.50 12.94
C PHE A 2 0.25 -0.19 14.31
N GLU A 3 0.70 -1.45 14.40
CA GLU A 3 0.70 -2.25 15.63
C GLU A 3 1.57 -1.62 16.74
N ASN A 4 2.72 -1.05 16.38
CA ASN A 4 3.66 -0.39 17.29
C ASN A 4 3.45 1.13 17.42
N PHE A 5 2.28 1.65 17.02
CA PHE A 5 1.95 3.05 17.28
C PHE A 5 1.69 3.25 18.79
N THR A 6 2.70 3.67 19.53
CA THR A 6 2.71 3.84 21.00
C THR A 6 1.83 4.99 21.52
N GLY A 7 1.00 5.59 20.67
CA GLY A 7 0.00 6.58 21.09
C GLY A 7 -1.12 5.94 21.92
N ASP A 8 -1.73 6.75 22.79
CA ASP A 8 -2.92 6.39 23.57
C ASP A 8 -4.00 5.71 22.69
N ASN A 9 -4.82 4.83 23.27
CA ASN A 9 -5.86 4.09 22.55
C ASN A 9 -6.80 5.02 21.77
N ILE A 10 -7.04 6.21 22.29
CA ILE A 10 -7.82 7.28 21.64
C ILE A 10 -7.15 7.75 20.34
N ALA A 11 -5.81 7.86 20.32
CA ALA A 11 -5.07 8.25 19.13
C ALA A 11 -5.15 7.18 18.03
N ARG A 12 -5.15 5.88 18.39
CA ARG A 12 -5.32 4.78 17.43
C ARG A 12 -6.72 4.75 16.82
N GLN A 13 -7.75 5.01 17.61
CA GLN A 13 -9.12 5.08 17.12
C GLN A 13 -9.36 6.25 16.15
N ARG A 14 -8.54 7.31 16.21
CA ARG A 14 -8.60 8.44 15.28
C ARG A 14 -7.88 8.17 13.95
N LEU A 15 -7.11 7.09 13.85
CA LEU A 15 -6.45 6.70 12.61
C LEU A 15 -7.47 6.05 11.67
N ILE A 16 -7.88 6.78 10.63
CA ILE A 16 -8.90 6.31 9.67
C ILE A 16 -8.33 5.66 8.41
N GLY A 17 -7.01 5.72 8.20
CA GLY A 17 -6.36 5.16 7.01
C GLY A 17 -5.07 5.88 6.65
N GLY A 18 -4.78 5.93 5.35
CA GLY A 18 -3.61 6.59 4.78
C GLY A 18 -3.69 6.65 3.25
N GLU A 19 -2.69 7.23 2.62
CA GLU A 19 -2.63 7.42 1.17
C GLU A 19 -1.26 7.05 0.62
N ALA A 20 -1.23 6.64 -0.66
CA ALA A 20 -0.01 6.55 -1.44
C ALA A 20 0.06 7.80 -2.32
N ALA A 21 0.98 8.71 -2.00
CA ALA A 21 1.18 9.92 -2.78
C ALA A 21 2.24 9.72 -3.86
N LEU A 22 1.94 10.18 -5.07
CA LEU A 22 2.90 10.29 -6.16
C LEU A 22 3.02 11.77 -6.55
N TRP A 23 4.12 12.39 -6.16
CA TRP A 23 4.39 13.79 -6.49
C TRP A 23 4.76 13.94 -7.97
N ALA A 24 4.28 15.02 -8.58
CA ALA A 24 4.22 15.17 -10.03
C ALA A 24 5.44 15.86 -10.66
N GLU A 25 6.52 16.11 -9.92
CA GLU A 25 7.70 16.84 -10.42
C GLU A 25 8.35 16.16 -11.62
N PHE A 26 8.25 14.83 -11.69
CA PHE A 26 8.82 14.01 -12.77
C PHE A 26 7.81 13.00 -13.33
N ILE A 27 6.51 13.29 -13.23
CA ILE A 27 5.42 12.39 -13.63
C ILE A 27 4.55 13.05 -14.68
N ASP A 28 4.20 12.30 -15.71
CA ASP A 28 3.29 12.74 -16.76
C ASP A 28 2.44 11.55 -17.28
N GLY A 29 1.68 11.80 -18.35
CA GLY A 29 0.85 10.79 -19.00
C GLY A 29 1.63 9.61 -19.59
N THR A 30 2.95 9.74 -19.79
CA THR A 30 3.79 8.70 -20.38
C THR A 30 4.29 7.69 -19.35
N ASN A 31 4.39 8.08 -18.07
CA ASN A 31 5.04 7.27 -17.04
C ASN A 31 4.21 7.06 -15.75
N SER A 32 3.05 7.68 -15.63
CA SER A 32 2.21 7.61 -14.42
C SER A 32 1.79 6.18 -14.06
N LEU A 33 1.27 5.41 -15.01
CA LEU A 33 0.77 4.05 -14.76
C LEU A 33 1.88 3.08 -14.33
N SER A 34 3.00 3.07 -15.05
CA SER A 34 4.13 2.18 -14.77
C SER A 34 4.87 2.55 -13.48
N ARG A 35 4.84 3.83 -13.07
CA ARG A 35 5.33 4.24 -11.76
C ARG A 35 4.32 3.96 -10.65
N LEU A 36 3.02 4.07 -10.86
CA LEU A 36 2.05 3.77 -9.80
C LEU A 36 1.98 2.26 -9.53
N TRP A 37 1.76 1.46 -10.57
CA TRP A 37 1.42 0.06 -10.44
C TRP A 37 2.60 -0.84 -10.81
N PRO A 38 2.89 -1.91 -10.04
CA PRO A 38 2.10 -2.45 -8.91
C PRO A 38 2.47 -1.86 -7.53
N ARG A 39 3.34 -0.84 -7.46
CA ARG A 39 3.89 -0.37 -6.17
C ARG A 39 2.81 0.09 -5.20
N VAL A 40 1.80 0.79 -5.69
CA VAL A 40 0.66 1.27 -4.86
C VAL A 40 -0.21 0.12 -4.35
N SER A 41 -0.23 -1.04 -5.00
CA SER A 41 -0.98 -2.21 -4.53
C SER A 41 -0.53 -2.69 -3.16
N ALA A 42 0.75 -2.52 -2.80
CA ALA A 42 1.25 -2.85 -1.47
C ALA A 42 0.65 -1.94 -0.37
N VAL A 43 0.46 -0.65 -0.68
CA VAL A 43 -0.22 0.29 0.24
C VAL A 43 -1.70 -0.07 0.36
N ALA A 44 -2.35 -0.39 -0.76
CA ALA A 44 -3.74 -0.83 -0.78
C ALA A 44 -3.95 -2.10 0.07
N GLU A 45 -3.07 -3.10 -0.06
CA GLU A 45 -3.13 -4.32 0.75
C GLU A 45 -3.01 -4.02 2.24
N ARG A 46 -2.10 -3.11 2.63
CA ARG A 46 -1.92 -2.71 4.03
C ARG A 46 -3.13 -1.96 4.60
N LEU A 47 -3.81 -1.15 3.80
CA LEU A 47 -4.97 -0.37 4.25
C LEU A 47 -6.27 -1.18 4.29
N TRP A 48 -6.35 -2.25 3.50
CA TRP A 48 -7.54 -3.09 3.40
C TRP A 48 -7.47 -4.36 4.26
N SER A 49 -6.31 -5.02 4.30
CA SER A 49 -6.18 -6.34 4.89
C SER A 49 -6.01 -6.29 6.40
N SER A 50 -6.30 -7.41 7.06
CA SER A 50 -6.01 -7.57 8.48
C SER A 50 -4.54 -7.27 8.79
N ILE A 51 -4.29 -6.71 9.98
CA ILE A 51 -2.95 -6.35 10.44
C ILE A 51 -1.99 -7.55 10.47
N HIS A 52 -2.53 -8.75 10.68
CA HIS A 52 -1.78 -10.01 10.71
C HIS A 52 -1.30 -10.48 9.34
N ILE A 53 -1.83 -9.92 8.25
CA ILE A 53 -1.33 -10.16 6.90
C ILE A 53 -0.11 -9.25 6.70
N ASN A 54 1.07 -9.80 6.98
CA ASN A 54 2.32 -9.05 6.96
C ASN A 54 3.55 -9.88 6.52
N ASN A 55 3.35 -11.12 6.06
CA ASN A 55 4.41 -11.96 5.54
C ASN A 55 4.82 -11.48 4.13
N PRO A 56 6.08 -11.07 3.91
CA PRO A 56 6.52 -10.51 2.64
C PRO A 56 6.66 -11.57 1.53
N GLU A 57 7.03 -12.80 1.86
CA GLU A 57 7.17 -13.89 0.88
C GLU A 57 5.80 -14.27 0.27
N ASP A 58 4.75 -14.38 1.09
CA ASP A 58 3.37 -14.61 0.62
C ASP A 58 2.84 -13.41 -0.19
N ALA A 59 3.09 -12.19 0.30
CA ALA A 59 2.67 -10.98 -0.40
C ALA A 59 3.32 -10.85 -1.78
N GLN A 60 4.61 -11.19 -1.91
CA GLN A 60 5.33 -11.15 -3.18
C GLN A 60 4.63 -12.02 -4.24
N PHE A 61 4.34 -13.28 -3.92
CA PHE A 61 3.69 -14.20 -4.86
C PHE A 61 2.30 -13.69 -5.30
N ARG A 62 1.48 -13.21 -4.35
CA ARG A 62 0.15 -12.68 -4.66
C ARG A 62 0.22 -11.40 -5.48
N LEU A 63 1.16 -10.50 -5.18
CA LEU A 63 1.35 -9.24 -5.89
C LEU A 63 1.90 -9.46 -7.31
N ASP A 64 2.76 -10.45 -7.52
CA ASP A 64 3.24 -10.81 -8.88
C ASP A 64 2.08 -11.28 -9.76
N ILE A 65 1.21 -12.14 -9.23
CA ILE A 65 -0.01 -12.57 -9.95
C ILE A 65 -0.98 -11.40 -10.15
N HIS A 66 -1.13 -10.52 -9.16
CA HIS A 66 -1.97 -9.34 -9.29
C HIS A 66 -1.44 -8.37 -10.36
N ARG A 67 -0.12 -8.17 -10.44
CA ARG A 67 0.54 -7.40 -11.51
C ARG A 67 0.22 -7.96 -12.88
N CYS A 68 0.29 -9.29 -13.06
CA CYS A 68 -0.05 -9.93 -14.33
C CYS A 68 -1.53 -9.77 -14.70
N ARG A 69 -2.45 -9.66 -13.73
CA ARG A 69 -3.88 -9.39 -13.97
C ARG A 69 -4.20 -7.94 -14.34
N MET A 70 -3.29 -7.00 -14.06
CA MET A 70 -3.46 -5.58 -14.39
C MET A 70 -3.04 -5.25 -15.83
N LEU A 71 -2.35 -6.18 -16.50
CA LEU A 71 -1.98 -6.09 -17.92
C LEU A 71 -3.11 -6.64 -18.80
#